data_AF-A0A6J0LAX6-F1
#
_entry.id   AF-A0A6J0LAX6-F1
#
_cell.length_a   1.000
_cell.length_b   1.000
_cell.length_c   1.000
_cell.angle_alpha   90.00
_cell.angle_beta   90.00
_cell.angle_gamma   90.00
#
_symmetry.space_group_name_H-M   'P 1'
#
loop_
_entity.id
_entity.type
_entity.pdbx_description
1 polymer ?
#
loop_
_entity_poly.entity_id
_entity_poly.type
_entity_poly.pdbx_seq_one_letter_code
_entity_poly.pdbx_strand_id
1 'polypeptide(L)'
;MMAAPLVFSLRILSTPHHGINRNFQPFLLTQTGAPPRYRALRCQANSESSEPKEKLVVDNGSTSEISPASKVAEPSPSSSSSSAFPESPNSDINRRVAVGSVVAALALFLSTRLDFGISLKDLTASALPYEEALSNGKPTVVEFYADWCEVCRELAPDVYKIEQQYKDKVNFVMLNVDNTKWEQELDEFGVEGIPHFAFLDRQGNEEGNVVGRLPRQYLVENVNALAAGKQSIPHARAVGQYSSAEARKVHQVTDPLSHG
;
A
#
# COMPACT_ATOMS: atom_id res chain seq x y z
N MET A 1 65.94 -5.96 33.51
CA MET A 1 66.27 -6.97 32.48
C MET A 1 65.41 -6.70 31.27
N MET A 2 66.05 -6.31 30.17
CA MET A 2 65.45 -6.02 28.86
C MET A 2 65.20 -7.30 28.07
N ALA A 3 64.09 -7.39 27.35
CA ALA A 3 63.90 -8.19 26.12
C ALA A 3 62.50 -7.85 25.55
N ALA A 4 62.39 -6.95 24.57
CA ALA A 4 62.45 -7.19 23.11
C ALA A 4 61.07 -7.57 22.50
N PRO A 5 60.57 -6.82 21.50
CA PRO A 5 59.28 -7.08 20.86
C PRO A 5 59.40 -8.14 19.76
N LEU A 6 58.42 -9.04 19.65
CA LEU A 6 58.31 -10.01 18.57
C LEU A 6 57.71 -9.34 17.32
N VAL A 7 58.55 -9.19 16.30
CA VAL A 7 58.17 -8.89 14.92
C VAL A 7 57.59 -10.15 14.30
N PHE A 8 56.28 -10.18 14.00
CA PHE A 8 55.70 -11.25 13.20
C PHE A 8 55.73 -10.87 11.72
N SER A 9 56.55 -11.62 11.00
CA SER A 9 56.80 -11.52 9.57
C SER A 9 55.60 -12.01 8.74
N LEU A 10 55.25 -11.22 7.73
CA LEU A 10 54.26 -11.54 6.69
C LEU A 10 54.66 -12.84 5.96
N ARG A 11 53.78 -13.85 5.97
CA ARG A 11 53.78 -14.91 4.95
C ARG A 11 52.46 -14.86 4.21
N ILE A 12 52.51 -14.27 3.02
CA ILE A 12 51.49 -14.35 1.99
C ILE A 12 51.44 -15.82 1.55
N LEU A 13 50.38 -16.54 1.92
CA LEU A 13 50.08 -17.86 1.36
C LEU A 13 49.35 -17.63 0.02
N SER A 14 50.11 -17.78 -1.06
CA SER A 14 49.60 -17.90 -2.42
C SER A 14 48.85 -19.24 -2.56
N THR A 15 47.54 -19.20 -2.73
CA THR A 15 46.73 -20.39 -3.03
C THR A 15 46.65 -20.61 -4.55
N PRO A 16 46.83 -21.85 -5.04
CA PRO A 16 46.85 -22.14 -6.47
C PRO A 16 45.46 -22.10 -7.10
N HIS A 17 45.37 -21.40 -8.23
CA HIS A 17 44.29 -21.42 -9.20
C HIS A 17 44.01 -22.86 -9.67
N HIS A 18 42.78 -23.36 -9.44
CA HIS A 18 42.25 -24.50 -10.18
C HIS A 18 41.64 -23.99 -11.49
N GLY A 19 42.29 -24.33 -12.60
CA GLY A 19 41.81 -24.06 -13.95
C GLY A 19 40.66 -24.99 -14.32
N ILE A 20 39.50 -24.40 -14.62
CA ILE A 20 38.43 -25.07 -15.35
C ILE A 20 38.60 -24.70 -16.83
N ASN A 21 39.15 -25.66 -17.58
CA ASN A 21 39.21 -25.66 -19.02
C ASN A 21 37.80 -25.89 -19.58
N ARG A 22 37.18 -24.86 -20.16
CA ARG A 22 36.01 -25.04 -21.04
C ARG A 22 36.36 -24.53 -22.43
N ASN A 23 36.59 -25.51 -23.27
CA ASN A 23 36.83 -25.45 -24.70
C ASN A 23 35.77 -24.59 -25.40
N PHE A 24 36.21 -23.51 -26.03
CA PHE A 24 35.44 -22.75 -26.99
C PHE A 24 35.32 -23.57 -28.29
N GLN A 25 34.11 -23.96 -28.66
CA GLN A 25 33.79 -24.28 -30.06
C GLN A 25 32.67 -23.34 -30.53
N PRO A 26 32.86 -22.64 -31.67
CA PRO A 26 31.79 -21.87 -32.27
C PRO A 26 30.89 -22.81 -33.07
N PHE A 27 29.69 -23.09 -32.56
CA PHE A 27 28.63 -23.70 -33.37
C PHE A 27 27.95 -22.60 -34.20
N LEU A 28 28.35 -22.51 -35.46
CA LEU A 28 27.58 -21.89 -36.54
C LEU A 28 26.30 -22.69 -36.74
N LEU A 29 25.17 -22.14 -36.31
CA LEU A 29 23.85 -22.56 -36.77
C LEU A 29 23.23 -21.43 -37.58
N THR A 30 23.44 -21.52 -38.89
CA THR A 30 22.54 -20.98 -39.90
C THR A 30 21.21 -21.70 -39.78
N GLN A 31 20.16 -21.01 -39.33
CA GLN A 31 18.79 -21.36 -39.69
C GLN A 31 18.01 -20.10 -40.07
N THR A 32 17.68 -20.08 -41.36
CA THR A 32 16.70 -19.21 -41.99
C THR A 32 15.32 -19.51 -41.41
N GLY A 33 14.82 -18.63 -40.55
CA GLY A 33 13.44 -18.64 -40.05
C GLY A 33 12.70 -17.40 -40.55
N ALA A 34 11.67 -17.60 -41.37
CA ALA A 34 10.80 -16.55 -41.89
C ALA A 34 10.10 -15.78 -40.74
N PRO A 35 9.82 -14.48 -40.90
CA PRO A 35 9.16 -13.69 -39.86
C PRO A 35 7.70 -14.12 -39.67
N PRO A 36 7.15 -14.08 -38.44
CA PRO A 36 5.74 -14.38 -38.21
C PRO A 36 4.86 -13.31 -38.86
N ARG A 37 3.89 -13.75 -39.67
CA ARG A 37 2.84 -12.89 -40.24
C ARG A 37 1.91 -12.43 -39.12
N TYR A 38 2.09 -11.20 -38.65
CA TYR A 38 1.11 -10.52 -37.82
C TYR A 38 -0.14 -10.25 -38.66
N ARG A 39 -1.27 -10.84 -38.26
CA ARG A 39 -2.58 -10.56 -38.87
C ARG A 39 -3.07 -9.24 -38.30
N ALA A 40 -3.04 -8.18 -39.11
CA ALA A 40 -3.59 -6.89 -38.74
C ALA A 40 -5.10 -7.03 -38.50
N LEU A 41 -5.51 -7.01 -37.24
CA LEU A 41 -6.90 -6.82 -36.85
C LEU A 41 -7.21 -5.34 -37.05
N ARG A 42 -7.88 -5.00 -38.15
CA ARG A 42 -8.47 -3.67 -38.33
C ARG A 42 -9.65 -3.53 -37.38
N CYS A 43 -9.63 -2.53 -36.52
CA CYS A 43 -10.83 -2.01 -35.88
C CYS A 43 -11.71 -1.37 -36.96
N GLN A 44 -12.89 -1.94 -37.18
CA GLN A 44 -13.92 -1.30 -37.99
C GLN A 44 -14.86 -0.55 -37.04
N ALA A 45 -14.74 0.77 -37.03
CA ALA A 45 -15.74 1.64 -36.45
C ALA A 45 -16.92 1.72 -37.43
N ASN A 46 -18.06 1.15 -37.04
CA ASN A 46 -19.34 1.47 -37.67
C ASN A 46 -20.13 2.36 -36.72
N SER A 47 -20.20 3.64 -37.07
CA SER A 47 -21.28 4.54 -36.69
C SER A 47 -22.46 4.27 -37.63
N GLU A 48 -23.60 3.81 -37.11
CA GLU A 48 -24.91 4.33 -37.52
C GLU A 48 -26.01 3.83 -36.57
N SER A 49 -26.86 4.78 -36.23
CA SER A 49 -28.10 4.72 -35.45
C SER A 49 -29.13 3.70 -35.97
N SER A 50 -29.87 3.05 -35.07
CA SER A 50 -31.35 3.06 -35.06
C SER A 50 -31.95 2.15 -33.98
N GLU A 51 -32.84 2.73 -33.17
CA GLU A 51 -33.80 2.06 -32.29
C GLU A 51 -34.70 1.06 -33.07
N PRO A 52 -35.34 0.13 -32.35
CA PRO A 52 -36.81 0.17 -32.39
C PRO A 52 -37.45 0.15 -31.01
N LYS A 53 -38.39 1.10 -30.86
CA LYS A 53 -39.50 1.12 -29.91
C LYS A 53 -40.33 -0.17 -30.00
N GLU A 54 -40.70 -0.71 -28.85
CA GLU A 54 -42.00 -1.35 -28.68
C GLU A 54 -42.73 -0.71 -27.50
N LYS A 55 -44.02 -0.48 -27.69
CA LYS A 55 -44.88 0.43 -26.94
C LYS A 55 -46.12 -0.35 -26.47
N LEU A 56 -46.55 -0.04 -25.24
CA LEU A 56 -47.86 -0.34 -24.62
C LEU A 56 -48.09 -1.82 -24.26
N VAL A 57 -48.57 -2.18 -23.08
CA VAL A 57 -49.85 -1.73 -22.49
C VAL A 57 -49.73 -1.48 -20.98
N VAL A 58 -50.14 -0.28 -20.57
CA VAL A 58 -50.53 0.07 -19.20
C VAL A 58 -52.02 -0.18 -19.11
N ASP A 59 -52.47 -0.99 -18.16
CA ASP A 59 -53.87 -1.03 -17.75
C ASP A 59 -54.00 -0.39 -16.38
N ASN A 60 -55.00 0.49 -16.28
CA ASN A 60 -55.21 1.46 -15.23
C ASN A 60 -56.71 1.43 -14.92
N GLY A 61 -57.06 1.33 -13.64
CA GLY A 61 -58.43 1.47 -13.16
C GLY A 61 -58.81 0.35 -12.20
N SER A 62 -59.63 0.58 -11.16
CA SER A 62 -60.33 1.77 -10.75
C SER A 62 -60.82 1.52 -9.32
N THR A 63 -60.79 2.54 -8.48
CA THR A 63 -61.51 2.61 -7.21
C THR A 63 -63.02 2.56 -7.47
N SER A 64 -63.78 1.80 -6.68
CA SER A 64 -65.19 2.07 -6.40
C SER A 64 -65.60 1.40 -5.09
N GLU A 65 -65.87 2.24 -4.09
CA GLU A 65 -66.71 1.87 -2.95
C GLU A 65 -68.11 1.45 -3.40
N ILE A 66 -68.78 0.57 -2.64
CA ILE A 66 -70.23 0.55 -2.34
C ILE A 66 -70.44 -0.34 -1.10
N SER A 67 -70.78 0.28 0.03
CA SER A 67 -71.62 -0.28 1.12
C SER A 67 -73.10 -0.29 0.66
N PRO A 68 -74.12 -0.94 1.29
CA PRO A 68 -74.26 -1.10 2.75
C PRO A 68 -75.07 -2.30 3.32
N ALA A 69 -74.95 -2.44 4.65
CA ALA A 69 -75.96 -2.78 5.67
C ALA A 69 -76.83 -4.06 5.60
N SER A 70 -76.72 -4.89 6.66
CA SER A 70 -77.80 -5.15 7.66
C SER A 70 -77.29 -6.19 8.70
N LYS A 71 -77.14 -5.89 10.00
CA LYS A 71 -78.12 -5.74 11.10
C LYS A 71 -78.38 -7.05 11.88
N VAL A 72 -78.09 -6.99 13.19
CA VAL A 72 -78.79 -7.60 14.35
C VAL A 72 -78.19 -8.85 15.06
N ALA A 73 -78.05 -8.66 16.38
CA ALA A 73 -78.18 -9.58 17.52
C ALA A 73 -76.98 -10.45 17.99
N GLU A 74 -76.39 -10.01 19.11
CA GLU A 74 -76.06 -10.84 20.27
C GLU A 74 -77.33 -11.47 20.90
N PRO A 75 -77.28 -12.66 21.53
CA PRO A 75 -76.64 -12.81 22.85
C PRO A 75 -75.82 -14.10 23.07
N SER A 76 -74.94 -14.03 24.07
CA SER A 76 -74.18 -15.13 24.66
C SER A 76 -75.06 -16.30 25.17
N PRO A 77 -74.52 -17.53 25.29
CA PRO A 77 -74.19 -17.98 26.64
C PRO A 77 -72.86 -18.75 26.75
N SER A 78 -72.29 -18.61 27.95
CA SER A 78 -71.30 -19.47 28.62
C SER A 78 -71.04 -20.87 28.05
N SER A 79 -69.76 -21.24 27.89
CA SER A 79 -69.14 -22.34 28.65
C SER A 79 -67.70 -22.61 28.22
N SER A 80 -66.91 -22.97 29.21
CA SER A 80 -65.49 -23.33 29.21
C SER A 80 -65.10 -24.43 28.23
N SER A 81 -64.00 -24.24 27.50
CA SER A 81 -63.08 -25.34 27.19
C SER A 81 -61.65 -24.82 27.00
N SER A 82 -60.77 -25.38 27.81
CA SER A 82 -59.33 -25.15 27.86
C SER A 82 -58.67 -25.52 26.54
N SER A 83 -58.18 -24.51 25.82
CA SER A 83 -57.18 -24.69 24.76
C SER A 83 -55.92 -24.01 25.28
N ALA A 84 -54.87 -24.80 25.52
CA ALA A 84 -53.57 -24.30 25.93
C ALA A 84 -53.05 -23.35 24.83
N PHE A 85 -53.18 -22.05 25.09
CA PHE A 85 -52.46 -21.03 24.34
C PHE A 85 -50.97 -21.21 24.65
N PRO A 86 -50.07 -21.12 23.65
CA PRO A 86 -48.64 -21.11 23.95
C PRO A 86 -48.37 -19.94 24.90
N GLU A 87 -47.71 -20.26 26.01
CA GLU A 87 -47.27 -19.31 27.03
C GLU A 87 -46.71 -18.05 26.37
N SER A 88 -47.38 -16.91 26.60
CA SER A 88 -46.95 -15.64 26.02
C SER A 88 -45.52 -15.37 26.45
N PRO A 89 -44.61 -15.03 25.53
CA PRO A 89 -43.19 -14.95 25.82
C PRO A 89 -42.93 -13.88 26.90
N ASN A 90 -42.13 -14.25 27.90
CA ASN A 90 -41.75 -13.38 29.01
C ASN A 90 -41.16 -12.07 28.46
N SER A 91 -41.83 -10.95 28.75
CA SER A 91 -41.50 -9.63 28.21
C SER A 91 -40.09 -9.18 28.56
N ASP A 92 -39.54 -9.64 29.69
CA ASP A 92 -38.18 -9.33 30.10
C ASP A 92 -37.13 -10.04 29.23
N ILE A 93 -37.41 -11.26 28.75
CA ILE A 93 -36.51 -11.98 27.84
C ILE A 93 -36.49 -11.31 26.47
N ASN A 94 -37.66 -10.97 25.92
CA ASN A 94 -37.77 -10.27 24.64
C ASN A 94 -37.11 -8.88 24.71
N ARG A 95 -37.27 -8.16 25.83
CA ARG A 95 -36.60 -6.87 26.05
C ARG A 95 -35.08 -7.01 26.07
N ARG A 96 -34.54 -8.05 26.72
CA ARG A 96 -33.10 -8.32 26.78
C ARG A 96 -32.52 -8.68 25.41
N VAL A 97 -33.22 -9.50 24.63
CA VAL A 97 -32.80 -9.84 23.26
C VAL A 97 -32.82 -8.61 22.36
N ALA A 98 -33.88 -7.79 22.43
CA ALA A 98 -33.98 -6.56 21.65
C ALA A 98 -32.84 -5.58 21.99
N VAL A 99 -32.59 -5.32 23.27
CA VAL A 99 -31.48 -4.45 23.71
C VAL A 99 -30.13 -5.04 23.28
N GLY A 100 -29.93 -6.35 23.47
CA GLY A 100 -28.72 -7.05 23.03
C GLY A 100 -28.46 -6.88 21.54
N SER A 101 -29.48 -7.04 20.70
CA SER A 101 -29.37 -6.87 19.24
C SER A 101 -29.03 -5.44 18.82
N VAL A 102 -29.62 -4.43 19.48
CA VAL A 102 -29.33 -3.02 19.18
C VAL A 102 -27.91 -2.66 19.59
N VAL A 103 -27.48 -3.09 20.78
CA VAL A 103 -26.10 -2.85 21.24
C VAL A 103 -25.08 -3.55 20.34
N ALA A 104 -25.34 -4.81 19.94
CA ALA A 104 -24.46 -5.53 19.03
C ALA A 104 -24.41 -4.87 17.64
N ALA A 105 -25.56 -4.44 17.10
CA ALA A 105 -25.63 -3.74 15.82
C ALA A 105 -24.88 -2.40 15.86
N LEU A 106 -25.03 -1.62 16.94
CA LEU A 106 -24.29 -0.39 17.14
C LEU A 106 -22.79 -0.66 17.31
N ALA A 107 -22.40 -1.68 18.07
CA ALA A 107 -20.98 -2.03 18.24
C ALA A 107 -20.33 -2.46 16.92
N LEU A 108 -21.00 -3.27 16.11
CA LEU A 108 -20.51 -3.65 14.77
C LEU A 108 -20.47 -2.45 13.83
N PHE A 109 -21.51 -1.62 13.81
CA PHE A 109 -21.55 -0.40 13.00
C PHE A 109 -20.42 0.56 13.38
N LEU A 110 -20.23 0.85 14.66
CA LEU A 110 -19.12 1.67 15.15
C LEU A 110 -17.77 1.01 14.82
N SER A 111 -17.62 -0.30 14.98
CA SER A 111 -16.36 -1.00 14.65
C SER A 111 -15.97 -0.81 13.18
N THR A 112 -16.93 -0.89 12.25
CA THR A 112 -16.69 -0.62 10.82
C THR A 112 -16.45 0.85 10.48
N ARG A 113 -16.77 1.76 11.40
CA ARG A 113 -16.65 3.22 11.24
C ARG A 113 -15.44 3.78 11.98
N LEU A 114 -14.83 3.06 12.92
CA LEU A 114 -13.62 3.51 13.61
C LEU A 114 -12.36 3.46 12.72
N ASP A 115 -12.45 2.87 11.53
CA ASP A 115 -11.41 2.93 10.50
C ASP A 115 -11.27 4.32 9.84
N PHE A 116 -12.02 5.35 10.27
CA PHE A 116 -11.87 6.71 9.75
C PHE A 116 -10.53 7.34 10.17
N GLY A 117 -9.54 7.10 9.31
CA GLY A 117 -8.68 8.12 8.73
C GLY A 117 -7.77 8.82 9.72
N ILE A 118 -6.64 8.18 10.03
CA ILE A 118 -5.49 8.90 10.55
C ILE A 118 -5.06 9.95 9.52
N SER A 119 -4.87 11.18 10.01
CA SER A 119 -4.40 12.26 9.16
C SER A 119 -2.88 12.15 8.96
N LEU A 120 -2.39 12.77 7.89
CA LEU A 120 -0.96 12.90 7.65
C LEU A 120 -0.23 13.48 8.87
N LYS A 121 -0.84 14.44 9.57
CA LYS A 121 -0.26 15.07 10.77
C LYS A 121 -0.13 14.08 11.94
N ASP A 122 -1.13 13.22 12.12
CA ASP A 122 -1.10 12.21 13.18
C ASP A 122 -0.02 11.16 12.91
N LEU A 123 0.14 10.78 11.63
CA LEU A 123 1.21 9.87 11.21
C LEU A 123 2.60 10.49 11.41
N THR A 124 2.79 11.76 11.03
CA THR A 124 4.06 12.46 11.30
C THR A 124 4.34 12.54 12.80
N ALA A 125 3.31 12.72 13.63
CA ALA A 125 3.47 12.79 15.08
C ALA A 125 3.83 11.42 15.71
N SER A 126 3.50 10.30 15.07
CA SER A 126 3.93 8.97 15.52
C SER A 126 5.29 8.53 14.98
N ALA A 127 5.76 9.15 13.90
CA ALA A 127 7.03 8.82 13.27
C ALA A 127 8.24 8.99 14.23
N LEU A 128 9.21 8.09 14.10
CA LEU A 128 10.43 8.12 14.89
C LEU A 128 11.35 9.25 14.39
N PRO A 129 12.08 9.96 15.27
CA PRO A 129 13.14 10.88 14.84
C PRO A 129 14.20 10.15 14.02
N TYR A 130 14.66 10.79 12.94
CA TYR A 130 15.60 10.19 11.98
C TYR A 130 16.90 9.72 12.64
N GLU A 131 17.47 10.55 13.51
CA GLU A 131 18.74 10.27 14.19
C GLU A 131 18.62 9.09 15.17
N GLU A 132 17.45 8.91 15.79
CA GLU A 132 17.16 7.75 16.63
C GLU A 132 16.98 6.47 15.80
N ALA A 133 16.33 6.59 14.64
CA ALA A 133 16.13 5.46 13.72
C ALA A 133 17.46 4.89 13.22
N LEU A 134 18.43 5.74 12.88
CA LEU A 134 19.75 5.31 12.39
C LEU A 134 20.64 4.71 13.49
N SER A 135 20.43 5.09 14.76
CA SER A 135 21.29 4.65 15.86
C SER A 135 20.79 3.40 16.59
N ASN A 136 19.53 3.02 16.42
CA ASN A 136 18.93 1.90 17.15
C ASN A 136 19.13 0.51 16.50
N GLY A 137 19.77 0.44 15.32
CA GLY A 137 20.14 -0.79 14.64
C GLY A 137 18.97 -1.60 14.04
N LYS A 138 17.78 -1.00 13.94
CA LYS A 138 16.66 -1.56 13.17
C LYS A 138 16.69 -1.03 11.73
N PRO A 139 16.25 -1.83 10.74
CA PRO A 139 16.06 -1.29 9.41
C PRO A 139 14.98 -0.21 9.44
N THR A 140 15.04 0.73 8.50
CA THR A 140 14.25 1.96 8.54
C THR A 140 13.58 2.22 7.19
N VAL A 141 12.31 2.59 7.23
CA VAL A 141 11.61 3.20 6.09
C VAL A 141 11.60 4.70 6.31
N VAL A 142 12.13 5.46 5.36
CA VAL A 142 12.08 6.92 5.36
C VAL A 142 11.07 7.36 4.29
N GLU A 143 10.04 8.09 4.69
CA GLU A 143 9.10 8.74 3.79
C GLU A 143 9.40 10.24 3.71
N PHE A 144 9.79 10.71 2.52
CA PHE A 144 9.84 12.13 2.22
C PHE A 144 8.48 12.61 1.74
N TYR A 145 7.94 13.63 2.39
CA TYR A 145 6.58 14.12 2.18
C TYR A 145 6.50 15.65 2.29
N ALA A 146 5.31 16.20 2.04
CA ALA A 146 4.99 17.59 2.36
C ALA A 146 3.53 17.73 2.82
N ASP A 147 3.22 18.80 3.56
CA ASP A 147 1.84 19.04 4.02
C ASP A 147 0.87 19.33 2.87
N TRP A 148 1.37 19.90 1.77
CA TRP A 148 0.63 20.18 0.54
C TRP A 148 0.48 18.95 -0.38
N CYS A 149 1.14 17.84 -0.07
CA CYS A 149 1.11 16.63 -0.87
C CYS A 149 -0.19 15.83 -0.65
N GLU A 150 -1.09 15.87 -1.64
CA GLU A 150 -2.35 15.12 -1.59
C GLU A 150 -2.13 13.60 -1.58
N VAL A 151 -1.22 13.09 -2.41
CA VAL A 151 -0.92 11.65 -2.49
C VAL A 151 -0.36 11.11 -1.16
N CYS A 152 0.46 11.90 -0.46
CA CYS A 152 1.00 11.55 0.86
C CYS A 152 -0.14 11.44 1.89
N ARG A 153 -1.09 12.38 1.87
CA ARG A 153 -2.28 12.34 2.72
C ARG A 153 -3.20 11.14 2.42
N GLU A 154 -3.32 10.75 1.16
CA GLU A 154 -4.07 9.54 0.78
C GLU A 154 -3.40 8.25 1.26
N LEU A 155 -2.06 8.20 1.27
CA LEU A 155 -1.30 7.02 1.72
C LEU A 155 -1.17 6.91 3.24
N ALA A 156 -1.27 8.02 3.97
CA ALA A 156 -1.14 8.06 5.43
C ALA A 156 -1.88 6.94 6.20
N PRO A 157 -3.17 6.62 5.95
CA PRO A 157 -3.85 5.54 6.65
C PRO A 157 -3.27 4.15 6.36
N ASP A 158 -2.74 3.92 5.15
CA ASP A 158 -2.10 2.65 4.80
C ASP A 158 -0.71 2.55 5.43
N VAL A 159 0.08 3.62 5.38
CA VAL A 159 1.40 3.68 6.05
C VAL A 159 1.25 3.47 7.55
N TYR A 160 0.29 4.13 8.20
CA TYR A 160 0.02 3.95 9.63
C TYR A 160 -0.29 2.50 9.99
N LYS A 161 -1.16 1.85 9.21
CA LYS A 161 -1.54 0.45 9.45
C LYS A 161 -0.33 -0.48 9.34
N ILE A 162 0.59 -0.18 8.43
CA ILE A 162 1.82 -0.95 8.26
C ILE A 162 2.80 -0.64 9.41
N GLU A 163 2.97 0.63 9.77
CA GLU A 163 3.78 1.04 10.93
C GLU A 163 3.36 0.28 12.19
N GLN A 164 2.05 0.25 12.50
CA GLN A 164 1.56 -0.46 13.69
C GLN A 164 1.83 -1.97 13.65
N GLN A 165 1.87 -2.57 12.46
CA GLN A 165 2.18 -3.99 12.29
C GLN A 165 3.68 -4.30 12.43
N TYR A 166 4.56 -3.35 12.09
CA TYR A 166 5.99 -3.57 11.97
C TYR A 166 6.87 -2.76 12.94
N LYS A 167 6.30 -1.89 13.79
CA LYS A 167 7.04 -1.00 14.71
C LYS A 167 8.10 -1.69 15.58
N ASP A 168 7.90 -2.95 15.93
CA ASP A 168 8.88 -3.70 16.73
C ASP A 168 10.11 -4.10 15.92
N LYS A 169 9.98 -4.20 14.59
CA LYS A 169 10.97 -4.74 13.65
C LYS A 169 11.58 -3.71 12.71
N VAL A 170 10.84 -2.67 12.34
CA VAL A 170 11.21 -1.67 11.34
C VAL A 170 10.85 -0.29 11.88
N ASN A 171 11.77 0.66 11.76
CA ASN A 171 11.50 2.07 12.06
C ASN A 171 10.75 2.73 10.91
N PHE A 172 9.89 3.69 11.23
CA PHE A 172 9.23 4.54 10.25
C PHE A 172 9.58 5.99 10.59
N VAL A 173 10.16 6.68 9.62
CA VAL A 173 10.59 8.08 9.72
C VAL A 173 9.91 8.87 8.63
N MET A 174 9.51 10.10 8.96
CA MET A 174 8.93 11.02 7.99
C MET A 174 9.72 12.32 7.94
N LEU A 175 10.19 12.70 6.76
CA LEU A 175 10.96 13.92 6.53
C LEU A 175 10.16 14.87 5.64
N ASN A 176 9.84 16.05 6.18
CA ASN A 176 9.13 17.07 5.40
C ASN A 176 10.13 17.79 4.48
N VAL A 177 9.90 17.75 3.18
CA VAL A 177 10.80 18.34 2.17
C VAL A 177 10.85 19.86 2.21
N ASP A 178 9.87 20.52 2.83
CA ASP A 178 9.87 21.97 3.02
C ASP A 178 10.75 22.41 4.22
N ASN A 179 11.27 21.45 5.00
CA ASN A 179 12.13 21.73 6.15
C ASN A 179 13.61 21.71 5.73
N THR A 180 14.25 22.88 5.78
CA THR A 180 15.66 23.07 5.38
C THR A 180 16.66 22.26 6.20
N LYS A 181 16.27 21.73 7.37
CA LYS A 181 17.10 20.78 8.13
C LYS A 181 17.51 19.57 7.30
N TRP A 182 16.67 19.15 6.36
CA TRP A 182 16.82 17.88 5.62
C TRP A 182 17.43 18.05 4.22
N GLU A 183 17.96 19.22 3.88
CA GLU A 183 18.53 19.48 2.55
C GLU A 183 19.60 18.46 2.15
N GLN A 184 20.47 18.07 3.09
CA GLN A 184 21.52 17.08 2.83
C GLN A 184 20.91 15.70 2.53
N GLU A 185 19.94 15.26 3.33
CA GLU A 185 19.27 13.98 3.13
C GLU A 185 18.48 13.95 1.82
N LEU A 186 17.81 15.05 1.44
CA LEU A 186 17.12 15.16 0.14
C LEU A 186 18.08 14.94 -1.03
N ASP A 187 19.30 15.51 -0.96
CA ASP A 187 20.33 15.34 -1.98
C ASP A 187 20.94 13.93 -1.97
N GLU A 188 21.21 13.37 -0.79
CA GLU A 188 21.79 12.03 -0.60
C GLU A 188 20.86 10.92 -1.10
N PHE A 189 19.58 11.00 -0.77
CA PHE A 189 18.55 10.05 -1.22
C PHE A 189 18.02 10.37 -2.64
N GLY A 190 18.49 11.44 -3.28
CA GLY A 190 18.07 11.83 -4.62
C GLY A 190 16.57 12.07 -4.72
N VAL A 191 16.01 12.85 -3.79
CA VAL A 191 14.58 13.11 -3.68
C VAL A 191 14.14 14.13 -4.74
N GLU A 192 13.76 13.62 -5.91
CA GLU A 192 13.28 14.42 -7.05
C GLU A 192 11.75 14.58 -7.10
N GLY A 193 11.03 13.94 -6.19
CA GLY A 193 9.56 14.02 -6.11
C GLY A 193 9.01 13.32 -4.87
N ILE A 194 7.76 13.61 -4.52
CA ILE A 194 7.09 13.07 -3.32
C ILE A 194 5.75 12.38 -3.66
N PRO A 195 5.31 11.39 -2.86
CA PRO A 195 6.05 10.77 -1.75
C PRO A 195 7.26 9.98 -2.27
N HIS A 196 8.35 9.98 -1.50
CA HIS A 196 9.53 9.16 -1.77
C HIS A 196 9.75 8.24 -0.58
N PHE A 197 9.78 6.93 -0.81
CA PHE A 197 10.09 5.92 0.20
C PHE A 197 11.49 5.37 -0.03
N ALA A 198 12.42 5.59 0.91
CA ALA A 198 13.73 4.96 0.93
C ALA A 198 13.73 3.82 1.97
N PHE A 199 14.28 2.67 1.60
CA PHE A 199 14.34 1.47 2.44
C PHE A 199 15.78 1.23 2.90
N LEU A 200 16.06 1.45 4.18
CA LEU A 200 17.39 1.39 4.74
C LEU A 200 17.60 0.11 5.55
N ASP A 201 18.74 -0.55 5.34
CA ASP A 201 19.17 -1.67 6.16
C ASP A 201 19.47 -1.25 7.61
N ARG A 202 19.97 -2.18 8.43
CA ARG A 202 20.31 -1.91 9.84
C ARG A 202 21.53 -1.01 10.02
N GLN A 203 22.32 -0.84 8.97
CA GLN A 203 23.52 -0.03 8.92
C GLN A 203 23.24 1.36 8.34
N GLY A 204 22.02 1.62 7.88
CA GLY A 204 21.62 2.87 7.23
C GLY A 204 21.88 2.92 5.73
N ASN A 205 22.28 1.81 5.10
CA ASN A 205 22.48 1.76 3.65
C ASN A 205 21.13 1.66 2.94
N GLU A 206 20.96 2.40 1.84
CA GLU A 206 19.76 2.34 1.03
C GLU A 206 19.75 1.09 0.14
N GLU A 207 18.82 0.17 0.42
CA GLU A 207 18.60 -1.07 -0.35
C GLU A 207 17.68 -0.86 -1.56
N GLY A 208 16.98 0.29 -1.60
CA GLY A 208 16.12 0.68 -2.71
C GLY A 208 15.20 1.85 -2.36
N ASN A 209 14.60 2.46 -3.39
CA ASN A 209 13.55 3.46 -3.23
C ASN A 209 12.36 3.32 -4.18
N VAL A 210 11.27 4.00 -3.82
CA VAL A 210 10.06 4.19 -4.63
C VAL A 210 9.67 5.65 -4.59
N VAL A 211 9.34 6.25 -5.75
CA VAL A 211 8.76 7.60 -5.82
C VAL A 211 7.37 7.54 -6.41
N GLY A 212 6.46 8.29 -5.80
CA GLY A 212 5.07 8.42 -6.20
C GLY A 212 4.14 7.44 -5.49
N ARG A 213 2.92 7.36 -6.00
CA ARG A 213 1.85 6.52 -5.41
C ARG A 213 2.26 5.04 -5.41
N LEU A 214 2.24 4.42 -4.24
CA LEU A 214 2.55 3.01 -4.05
C LEU A 214 1.33 2.25 -3.49
N PRO A 215 0.81 1.22 -4.18
CA PRO A 215 -0.25 0.38 -3.63
C PRO A 215 0.17 -0.27 -2.31
N ARG A 216 -0.75 -0.35 -1.34
CA ARG A 216 -0.52 -0.92 -0.01
C ARG A 216 0.20 -2.27 -0.01
N GLN A 217 -0.21 -3.18 -0.90
CA GLN A 217 0.38 -4.53 -0.98
C GLN A 217 1.88 -4.47 -1.27
N TYR A 218 2.30 -3.59 -2.18
CA TYR A 218 3.71 -3.44 -2.52
C TYR A 218 4.51 -2.82 -1.38
N LEU A 219 3.92 -1.86 -0.65
CA LEU A 219 4.55 -1.31 0.55
C LEU A 219 4.72 -2.40 1.63
N VAL A 220 3.70 -3.23 1.87
CA VAL A 220 3.80 -4.37 2.81
C VAL A 220 4.89 -5.36 2.39
N GLU A 221 4.97 -5.72 1.12
CA GLU A 221 5.98 -6.65 0.61
C GLU A 221 7.39 -6.08 0.73
N ASN A 222 7.56 -4.78 0.47
CA ASN A 222 8.83 -4.09 0.66
C ASN A 222 9.25 -4.06 2.14
N VAL A 223 8.34 -3.66 3.04
CA VAL A 223 8.59 -3.63 4.50
C VAL A 223 8.87 -5.03 5.04
N ASN A 224 8.17 -6.06 4.55
CA ASN A 224 8.42 -7.44 4.94
C ASN A 224 9.80 -7.93 4.47
N ALA A 225 10.19 -7.62 3.23
CA ALA A 225 11.51 -7.93 2.71
C ALA A 225 12.61 -7.23 3.54
N LEU A 226 12.38 -5.97 3.90
CA LEU A 226 13.29 -5.18 4.72
C LEU A 226 13.41 -5.74 6.14
N ALA A 227 12.29 -6.07 6.79
CA ALA A 227 12.27 -6.71 8.10
C ALA A 227 12.99 -8.07 8.13
N ALA A 228 12.96 -8.78 7.00
CA ALA A 228 13.68 -10.04 6.80
C ALA A 228 15.18 -9.86 6.47
N GLY A 229 15.67 -8.63 6.28
CA GLY A 229 17.07 -8.33 5.98
C GLY A 229 17.51 -8.75 4.58
N LYS A 230 16.61 -8.70 3.59
CA LYS A 230 16.95 -8.98 2.20
C LYS A 230 17.64 -7.75 1.57
N GLN A 231 18.71 -7.98 0.80
CA GLN A 231 19.43 -6.95 0.02
C GLN A 231 18.69 -6.46 -1.24
N SER A 232 17.45 -6.93 -1.46
CA SER A 232 16.66 -6.55 -2.62
C SER A 232 15.22 -6.40 -2.21
N ILE A 233 14.70 -5.19 -2.43
CA ILE A 233 13.35 -4.78 -2.11
C ILE A 233 12.45 -4.97 -3.35
N PRO A 234 11.45 -5.87 -3.33
CA PRO A 234 10.78 -6.38 -4.54
C PRO A 234 10.16 -5.34 -5.47
N HIS A 235 9.57 -4.27 -4.92
CA HIS A 235 8.90 -3.22 -5.68
C HIS A 235 9.64 -1.89 -5.62
N ALA A 236 10.91 -1.91 -5.23
CA ALA A 236 11.75 -0.72 -5.21
C ALA A 236 12.77 -0.77 -6.35
N ARG A 237 13.17 0.41 -6.79
CA ARG A 237 14.30 0.60 -7.68
C ARG A 237 15.55 0.27 -6.89
N ALA A 238 16.40 -0.61 -7.42
CA ALA A 238 17.72 -0.82 -6.84
C ALA A 238 18.54 0.47 -6.97
N VAL A 239 19.13 0.92 -5.86
CA VAL A 239 20.15 1.97 -5.92
C VAL A 239 21.42 1.32 -6.44
N GLY A 240 21.80 1.67 -7.67
CA GLY A 240 23.08 1.22 -8.21
C GLY A 240 24.24 1.84 -7.43
N GLN A 241 25.40 1.19 -7.37
CA GLN A 241 26.64 1.76 -6.80
C GLN A 241 27.20 2.96 -7.60
N TYR A 242 26.39 3.60 -8.43
CA TYR A 242 26.79 4.63 -9.39
C TYR A 242 25.97 5.89 -9.13
N SER A 243 26.32 6.60 -8.08
CA SER A 243 26.22 8.07 -8.00
C SER A 243 27.00 8.54 -6.78
N SER A 244 28.32 8.33 -6.80
CA SER A 244 29.16 9.31 -6.13
C SER A 244 28.77 10.68 -6.68
N ALA A 245 28.49 11.65 -5.81
CA ALA A 245 28.12 13.01 -6.18
C ALA A 245 29.10 13.67 -7.19
N GLU A 246 30.29 13.10 -7.36
CA GLU A 246 31.28 13.43 -8.38
C GLU A 246 30.78 13.24 -9.84
N ALA A 247 29.79 12.36 -10.06
CA ALA A 247 29.20 12.10 -11.38
C ALA A 247 28.16 13.15 -11.82
N ARG A 248 27.69 14.02 -10.91
CA ARG A 248 26.86 15.19 -11.24
C ARG A 248 27.72 16.44 -11.50
N LYS A 249 28.87 16.32 -12.17
CA LYS A 249 29.56 17.49 -12.72
C LYS A 249 28.92 17.88 -14.05
N VAL A 250 27.82 18.61 -13.98
CA VAL A 250 27.24 19.29 -15.16
C VAL A 250 28.33 20.16 -15.77
N HIS A 251 28.59 19.97 -17.06
CA HIS A 251 29.51 20.78 -17.86
C HIS A 251 29.32 22.26 -17.50
N GLN A 252 30.34 22.91 -16.93
CA GLN A 252 30.31 24.37 -16.83
C GLN A 252 30.30 24.89 -18.26
N VAL A 253 29.15 25.40 -18.70
CA VAL A 253 29.05 26.14 -19.96
C VAL A 253 29.98 27.33 -19.82
N THR A 254 31.16 27.24 -20.43
CA THR A 254 32.04 28.38 -20.63
C THR A 254 31.29 29.41 -21.47
N ASP A 255 31.02 30.54 -20.84
CA ASP A 255 30.75 31.88 -21.39
C ASP A 255 29.83 31.98 -22.64
N PRO A 256 28.58 32.49 -22.51
CA PRO A 256 27.66 32.65 -23.64
C PRO A 256 27.97 33.84 -24.58
N LEU A 257 29.15 34.47 -24.49
CA LEU A 257 29.50 35.69 -25.24
C LEU A 257 30.75 35.57 -26.12
N SER A 258 30.94 34.43 -26.80
CA SER A 258 31.95 34.29 -27.86
C SER A 258 31.35 33.91 -29.22
N HIS A 259 30.60 34.84 -29.81
CA HIS A 259 30.40 34.88 -31.26
C HIS A 259 30.79 36.31 -31.69
N GLY A 260 31.81 36.41 -32.54
CA GLY A 260 32.45 37.67 -32.94
C GLY A 260 31.66 38.47 -33.97
#